data_AF-A0A453ILN5-F1
#
_entry.id   AF-A0A453ILN5-F1
#
_cell.length_a   1.000
_cell.length_b   1.000
_cell.length_c   1.000
_cell.angle_alpha   90.00
_cell.angle_beta   90.00
_cell.angle_gamma   90.00
#
_symmetry.space_group_name_H-M   'P 1'
#
loop_
_entity.id
_entity.type
_entity.pdbx_description
1 polymer ?
#
loop_
_entity_poly.entity_id
_entity_poly.type
_entity_poly.pdbx_seq_one_letter_code
_entity_poly.pdbx_strand_id
1 'polypeptide(L)'
;MGPGRFHYSSNVKDNRALDIRYDLLLPFEESILGGKREISISRHETCGACHGSGAKSSNSITECTQCRGQGRSMKSQRTPFGIVSQISSCLNCDGSGKIITEHCPSCDGSGKVQVERSIQVDIPGGIEDGSAIRITGGGSVDKQRQALDN
;
A
#
# COMPACT_ATOMS: atom_id res chain seq x y z
N MET A 1 -29.67 -33.65 -3.85
CA MET A 1 -28.26 -33.23 -3.68
C MET A 1 -28.02 -31.99 -4.54
N GLY A 2 -27.77 -30.82 -3.94
CA GLY A 2 -27.44 -29.57 -4.66
C GLY A 2 -25.97 -29.21 -4.49
N PRO A 3 -25.31 -28.57 -5.48
CA PRO A 3 -23.87 -28.34 -5.45
C PRO A 3 -23.49 -27.27 -4.43
N GLY A 4 -22.65 -27.64 -3.47
CA GLY A 4 -22.04 -26.72 -2.52
C GLY A 4 -21.10 -25.76 -3.24
N ARG A 5 -21.42 -24.47 -3.23
CA ARG A 5 -20.53 -23.40 -3.67
C ARG A 5 -19.48 -23.16 -2.59
N PHE A 6 -18.27 -23.65 -2.81
CA PHE A 6 -17.10 -23.26 -2.02
C PHE A 6 -16.69 -21.83 -2.40
N HIS A 7 -16.95 -20.87 -1.53
CA HIS A 7 -16.41 -19.52 -1.64
C HIS A 7 -14.95 -19.53 -1.17
N TYR A 8 -13.99 -19.67 -2.08
CA TYR A 8 -12.60 -19.37 -1.77
C TYR A 8 -12.46 -17.85 -1.71
N SER A 9 -12.55 -17.28 -0.50
CA SER A 9 -12.14 -15.90 -0.27
C SER A 9 -10.61 -15.85 -0.30
N SER A 10 -10.03 -15.83 -1.50
CA SER A 10 -8.63 -15.48 -1.66
C SER A 10 -8.51 -13.99 -1.35
N ASN A 11 -8.14 -13.67 -0.12
CA ASN A 11 -7.47 -12.42 0.21
C ASN A 11 -6.09 -12.42 -0.49
N VAL A 12 -6.08 -12.32 -1.82
CA VAL A 12 -4.90 -11.85 -2.54
C VAL A 12 -4.78 -10.38 -2.15
N LYS A 13 -4.01 -10.09 -1.11
CA LYS A 13 -3.49 -8.75 -0.91
C LYS A 13 -2.67 -8.46 -2.15
N ASP A 14 -3.26 -7.67 -3.05
CA ASP A 14 -2.69 -7.37 -4.34
C ASP A 14 -1.49 -6.46 -4.14
N ASN A 15 -0.36 -7.09 -3.80
CA ASN A 15 0.91 -6.42 -3.62
C ASN A 15 1.38 -5.77 -4.92
N ARG A 16 0.76 -6.04 -6.08
CA ARG A 16 1.09 -5.43 -7.37
C ARG A 16 0.90 -3.91 -7.38
N ALA A 17 0.06 -3.35 -6.51
CA ALA A 17 -0.18 -1.90 -6.41
C ALA A 17 1.06 -1.09 -5.96
N LEU A 18 2.14 -1.75 -5.55
CA LEU A 18 3.38 -1.14 -5.10
C LEU A 18 4.53 -1.29 -6.11
N ASP A 19 4.32 -2.02 -7.20
CA ASP A 19 5.34 -2.20 -8.23
C ASP A 19 5.37 -0.96 -9.14
N ILE A 20 6.56 -0.46 -9.43
CA ILE A 20 6.75 0.71 -10.30
C ILE A 20 7.20 0.20 -11.66
N ARG A 21 6.46 0.58 -12.69
CA ARG A 21 6.85 0.37 -14.09
C ARG A 21 7.51 1.63 -14.60
N TYR A 22 8.71 1.48 -15.15
CA TYR A 22 9.46 2.56 -15.78
C TYR A 22 9.85 2.10 -17.19
N ASP A 23 9.36 2.81 -18.19
CA ASP A 23 9.72 2.52 -19.59
C ASP A 23 10.96 3.36 -19.93
N LEU A 24 12.09 2.68 -20.17
CA LEU A 24 13.38 3.31 -20.48
C LEU A 24 13.61 3.27 -21.99
N LEU A 25 13.82 4.44 -22.59
CA LEU A 25 14.20 4.54 -24.00
C LEU A 25 15.72 4.43 -24.13
N LEU A 26 16.18 3.46 -24.92
CA LEU A 26 17.61 3.15 -25.09
C LEU A 26 18.05 3.35 -26.54
N PRO A 27 19.28 3.83 -26.79
CA PRO A 27 19.84 3.84 -28.11
C PRO A 27 20.17 2.41 -28.58
N PHE A 28 20.18 2.21 -29.90
CA PHE A 28 20.40 0.91 -30.54
C PHE A 28 21.76 0.30 -30.18
N GLU A 29 22.78 1.13 -29.99
CA GLU A 29 24.11 0.69 -29.61
C GLU A 29 24.12 0.06 -28.21
N GLU A 30 23.37 0.65 -27.26
CA GLU A 30 23.25 0.14 -25.89
C GLU A 30 22.39 -1.13 -25.82
N SER A 31 21.39 -1.29 -26.70
CA SER A 31 20.59 -2.51 -26.73
C SER A 31 21.39 -3.72 -27.21
N ILE A 32 22.39 -3.53 -28.08
CA ILE A 32 23.27 -4.62 -28.56
C ILE A 32 24.43 -4.87 -27.60
N LEU A 33 25.14 -3.81 -27.20
CA LEU A 33 26.37 -3.94 -26.41
C LEU A 33 26.09 -4.19 -24.92
N GLY A 34 24.90 -3.81 -24.45
CA GLY A 34 24.59 -3.71 -23.03
C GLY A 34 25.24 -2.48 -22.40
N GLY A 35 24.84 -2.18 -21.17
CA GLY A 35 25.32 -0.99 -20.47
C GLY A 35 24.80 -0.86 -19.05
N LYS A 36 25.29 0.15 -18.34
CA LYS A 36 24.79 0.53 -17.02
C LYS A 36 24.14 1.89 -17.11
N ARG A 37 22.88 1.98 -16.70
CA ARG A 37 22.14 3.24 -16.65
C ARG A 37 21.66 3.51 -15.24
N GLU A 38 21.79 4.76 -14.81
CA GLU A 38 21.20 5.22 -13.56
C GLU A 38 19.86 5.89 -13.89
N ILE A 39 18.79 5.40 -13.27
CA ILE A 39 17.44 5.97 -13.41
C ILE A 39 16.98 6.54 -12.08
N SER A 40 16.43 7.74 -12.09
CA SER A 40 15.76 8.33 -10.92
C SER A 40 14.29 7.94 -10.93
N ILE A 41 13.84 7.19 -9.93
CA ILE A 41 12.43 6.85 -9.77
C ILE A 41 11.86 7.53 -8.52
N SER A 42 10.67 8.11 -8.66
CA SER A 42 9.87 8.58 -7.54
C SER A 42 9.08 7.41 -6.97
N ARG A 43 9.32 7.04 -5.70
CA ARG A 43 8.61 5.95 -5.02
C ARG A 43 8.04 6.42 -3.68
N HIS A 44 6.95 5.81 -3.26
CA HIS A 44 6.43 6.04 -1.92
C HIS A 44 7.10 5.12 -0.91
N GLU A 45 7.63 5.69 0.16
CA GLU A 45 8.20 4.96 1.28
C GLU A 45 7.35 5.15 2.52
N THR A 46 7.48 4.21 3.45
CA THR A 46 6.86 4.36 4.77
C THR A 46 7.49 5.54 5.49
N CYS A 47 6.67 6.46 5.99
CA CYS A 47 7.17 7.64 6.68
C CYS A 47 8.01 7.23 7.90
N GLY A 48 9.30 7.60 7.91
CA GLY A 48 10.22 7.25 9.00
C GLY A 48 9.85 7.89 10.35
N ALA A 49 9.22 9.07 10.34
CA ALA A 49 8.85 9.78 11.56
C ALA A 49 7.69 9.10 12.33
N CYS A 50 6.70 8.58 11.61
CA CYS A 50 5.52 7.93 12.21
C CYS A 50 5.49 6.42 12.01
N HIS A 51 6.51 5.86 11.34
CA HIS A 51 6.57 4.48 10.88
C HIS A 51 5.28 4.01 10.22
N GLY A 52 4.64 4.87 9.40
CA GLY A 52 3.37 4.59 8.72
C GLY A 52 2.12 4.55 9.61
N SER A 53 2.16 5.13 10.81
CA SER A 53 0.95 5.34 11.63
C SER A 53 0.13 6.56 11.21
N GLY A 54 0.73 7.50 10.49
CA GLY A 54 0.09 8.78 10.13
C GLY A 54 -0.05 9.75 11.30
N ALA A 55 0.25 9.33 12.53
CA ALA A 55 0.18 10.16 13.73
C ALA A 55 1.54 10.76 14.08
N LYS A 56 1.55 11.95 14.69
CA LYS A 56 2.79 12.60 15.16
C LYS A 56 3.53 11.76 16.21
N SER A 57 2.78 11.09 17.09
CA SER A 57 3.32 10.18 18.11
C SER A 57 2.29 9.11 18.46
N SER A 58 2.70 8.07 19.19
CA SER A 58 1.78 7.06 19.73
C SER A 58 0.72 7.66 20.66
N ASN A 59 1.04 8.77 21.35
CA ASN A 59 0.13 9.45 22.27
C ASN A 59 -0.95 10.27 21.55
N SER A 60 -0.71 10.61 20.28
CA SER A 60 -1.65 11.32 19.42
C SER A 60 -2.69 10.37 18.81
N ILE A 61 -2.70 9.10 19.22
CA ILE A 61 -3.64 8.08 18.78
C ILE A 61 -4.59 7.80 19.93
N THR A 62 -5.85 8.16 19.74
CA THR A 62 -6.92 7.92 20.71
C THR A 62 -7.86 6.84 20.19
N GLU A 63 -8.51 6.11 21.09
CA GLU A 63 -9.52 5.14 20.68
C GLU A 63 -10.77 5.85 20.17
N CYS A 64 -11.36 5.31 19.10
CA CYS A 64 -12.58 5.89 18.57
C CYS A 64 -13.73 5.69 19.56
N THR A 65 -14.25 6.78 20.12
CA THR A 65 -15.33 6.75 21.13
C THR A 65 -16.65 6.18 20.58
N GLN A 66 -16.90 6.35 19.27
CA GLN A 66 -18.12 5.88 18.60
C GLN A 66 -18.17 4.35 18.47
N CYS A 67 -17.05 3.72 18.13
CA CYS A 67 -16.96 2.25 18.00
C CYS A 67 -16.21 1.57 19.14
N ARG A 68 -15.71 2.33 20.13
CA ARG A 68 -14.88 1.84 21.25
C ARG A 68 -13.75 0.91 20.80
N GLY A 69 -13.00 1.35 19.78
CA GLY A 69 -11.90 0.55 19.22
C GLY A 69 -12.31 -0.56 18.25
N GLN A 70 -13.61 -0.82 18.04
CA GLN A 70 -14.05 -1.95 17.22
C GLN A 70 -13.92 -1.73 15.70
N GLY A 71 -13.82 -0.47 15.25
CA GLY A 71 -13.77 -0.10 13.82
C GLY A 71 -15.09 -0.28 13.06
N ARG A 72 -16.13 -0.84 13.70
CA ARG A 72 -17.42 -1.12 13.08
C ARG A 72 -18.57 -0.59 13.93
N SER A 73 -19.62 -0.13 13.28
CA SER A 73 -20.87 0.34 13.90
C SER A 73 -22.02 -0.56 13.46
N MET A 74 -22.79 -1.04 14.43
CA MET A 74 -23.98 -1.86 14.19
C MET A 74 -25.21 -0.97 14.25
N LYS A 75 -25.99 -0.92 13.17
CA LYS A 75 -27.30 -0.27 13.12
C LYS A 75 -28.37 -1.36 13.10
N SER A 76 -29.14 -1.44 14.18
CA SER A 76 -30.30 -2.34 14.27
C SER A 76 -31.55 -1.56 13.90
N GLN A 77 -32.19 -1.94 12.80
CA GLN A 77 -33.44 -1.35 12.35
C GLN A 77 -34.57 -2.36 12.49
N ARG A 78 -35.67 -1.94 13.13
CA ARG A 78 -36.89 -2.74 13.23
C ARG A 78 -37.68 -2.60 11.94
N THR A 79 -37.91 -3.70 11.25
CA THR A 79 -38.75 -3.76 10.06
C THR A 79 -40.02 -4.57 10.36
N PRO A 80 -41.06 -4.50 9.52
CA PRO A 80 -42.27 -5.31 9.70
C PRO A 80 -42.01 -6.83 9.72
N PHE A 81 -40.89 -7.27 9.16
CA PHE A 81 -40.49 -8.68 9.04
C PHE A 81 -39.51 -9.13 10.13
N GLY A 82 -39.13 -8.27 11.08
CA GLY A 82 -38.22 -8.60 12.18
C GLY A 82 -37.20 -7.51 12.50
N ILE A 83 -36.14 -7.87 13.21
CA ILE A 83 -35.02 -6.98 13.50
C ILE A 83 -33.90 -7.31 12.53
N VAL A 84 -33.53 -6.35 11.68
CA VAL A 84 -32.37 -6.47 10.79
C VAL A 84 -31.23 -5.67 11.39
N SER A 85 -30.06 -6.30 11.49
CA SER A 85 -28.84 -5.65 11.98
C SER A 85 -27.85 -5.50 10.84
N GLN A 86 -27.48 -4.26 10.52
CA GLN A 86 -26.48 -3.95 9.50
C GLN A 86 -25.19 -3.53 10.17
N ILE A 87 -24.08 -4.17 9.78
CA ILE A 87 -22.74 -3.79 10.21
C ILE A 87 -22.14 -2.90 9.13
N SER A 88 -21.73 -1.69 9.50
CA SER A 88 -20.98 -0.78 8.64
C SER A 88 -19.62 -0.46 9.26
N SER A 89 -18.68 0.01 8.45
CA SER A 89 -17.47 0.67 8.97
C SER A 89 -17.88 1.87 9.83
N CYS A 90 -17.13 2.12 10.91
CA CYS A 90 -17.36 3.30 11.72
C CYS A 90 -16.93 4.55 10.93
N LEU A 91 -17.89 5.43 10.63
CA LEU A 91 -17.66 6.68 9.88
C LEU A 91 -16.65 7.62 10.53
N ASN A 92 -16.45 7.50 11.85
CA ASN A 92 -15.57 8.40 12.60
C ASN A 92 -14.10 7.96 12.59
N CYS A 93 -13.81 6.71 12.22
CA CYS A 93 -12.44 6.20 12.15
C CYS A 93 -12.16 5.40 10.88
N ASP A 94 -13.10 5.41 9.91
CA ASP A 94 -13.05 4.67 8.65
C ASP A 94 -12.61 3.20 8.78
N GLY A 95 -13.02 2.54 9.86
CA GLY A 95 -12.66 1.14 10.10
C GLY A 95 -11.36 0.91 10.89
N SER A 96 -10.56 1.93 11.15
CA SER A 96 -9.28 1.78 11.87
C SER A 96 -9.44 1.53 13.38
N GLY A 97 -10.60 1.87 13.95
CA GLY A 97 -10.86 1.80 15.40
C GLY A 97 -10.17 2.89 16.22
N LYS A 98 -9.31 3.70 15.59
CA LYS A 98 -8.47 4.71 16.25
C LYS A 98 -8.66 6.07 15.57
N ILE A 99 -8.49 7.14 16.32
CA ILE A 99 -8.58 8.52 15.84
C ILE A 99 -7.24 9.17 16.10
N ILE A 100 -6.70 9.79 15.06
CA ILE A 100 -5.46 10.56 15.14
C ILE A 100 -5.85 12.00 15.52
N THR A 101 -5.43 12.45 16.70
CA THR A 101 -5.67 13.82 17.17
C THR A 101 -4.66 14.80 16.59
N GLU A 102 -3.41 14.36 16.43
CA GLU A 102 -2.35 15.13 15.76
C GLU A 102 -1.73 14.32 14.62
N HIS A 103 -1.90 14.81 13.40
CA HIS A 103 -1.30 14.21 12.20
C HIS A 103 0.22 14.38 12.19
N CYS A 104 0.91 13.43 11.57
CA CYS A 104 2.35 13.51 11.41
C CYS A 104 2.73 14.66 10.47
N PRO A 105 3.57 15.62 10.90
CA PRO A 105 3.94 16.78 10.08
C PRO A 105 4.74 16.41 8.82
N SER A 106 5.39 15.24 8.81
CA SER A 106 6.21 14.79 7.67
C SER A 106 5.41 14.12 6.56
N CYS A 107 4.21 13.60 6.84
CA CYS A 107 3.39 12.88 5.86
C CYS A 107 1.92 13.33 5.82
N ASP A 108 1.56 14.33 6.62
CA ASP A 108 0.22 14.90 6.73
C ASP A 108 -0.88 13.84 6.90
N GLY A 109 -0.64 12.87 7.78
CA GLY A 109 -1.60 11.80 8.05
C GLY A 109 -1.58 10.61 7.07
N SER A 110 -0.91 10.72 5.91
CA SER A 110 -0.91 9.66 4.90
C SER A 110 -0.10 8.41 5.28
N GLY A 111 0.86 8.55 6.22
CA GLY A 111 1.76 7.47 6.64
C GLY A 111 2.83 7.09 5.60
N LYS A 112 2.85 7.75 4.44
CA LYS A 112 3.82 7.52 3.36
C LYS A 112 4.45 8.85 2.94
N VAL A 113 5.68 8.80 2.43
CA VAL A 113 6.38 9.97 1.90
C VAL A 113 6.89 9.63 0.51
N GLN A 114 6.86 10.60 -0.41
CA GLN A 114 7.46 10.43 -1.73
C GLN A 114 8.96 10.68 -1.64
N VAL A 115 9.76 9.73 -2.11
CA VAL A 115 11.22 9.80 -2.10
C VAL A 115 11.70 9.50 -3.51
N GLU A 116 12.62 10.31 -4.01
CA GLU A 116 13.36 9.99 -5.23
C GLU A 116 14.53 9.08 -4.89
N ARG A 117 14.64 7.95 -5.58
CA ARG A 117 15.79 7.06 -5.49
C ARG A 117 16.38 6.81 -6.85
N SER A 118 17.70 6.97 -6.92
CA SER A 118 18.48 6.53 -8.06
C SER A 118 18.72 5.03 -7.97
N ILE A 119 18.35 4.31 -9.03
CA ILE A 119 18.59 2.87 -9.16
C ILE A 119 19.50 2.67 -10.36
N GLN A 120 20.59 1.93 -10.16
CA GLN A 120 21.43 1.47 -11.25
C GLN A 120 20.80 0.22 -11.88
N VAL A 121 20.54 0.30 -13.17
CA VAL A 121 20.02 -0.80 -13.98
C VAL A 121 21.13 -1.30 -14.88
N ASP A 122 21.48 -2.57 -14.72
CA ASP A 122 22.33 -3.29 -15.66
C ASP A 122 21.48 -3.80 -16.82
N ILE A 123 21.74 -3.28 -18.02
CA ILE A 123 21.06 -3.66 -19.26
C ILE A 123 21.93 -4.74 -19.93
N PRO A 124 21.45 -5.98 -20.06
CA PRO A 124 22.16 -7.00 -20.80
C PRO A 124 22.22 -6.64 -22.29
N GLY A 125 23.28 -7.06 -22.97
CA GLY A 125 23.37 -6.91 -24.42
C GLY A 125 22.41 -7.87 -25.15
N GLY A 126 21.93 -7.47 -26.31
CA GLY A 126 20.99 -8.23 -27.13
C GLY A 126 19.55 -8.17 -26.63
N ILE A 127 19.13 -7.06 -26.01
CA ILE A 127 17.74 -6.88 -25.60
C ILE A 127 16.87 -6.41 -26.77
N GLU A 128 15.64 -6.91 -26.82
CA GLU A 128 14.63 -6.51 -27.81
C GLU A 128 13.61 -5.54 -27.20
N ASP A 129 12.92 -4.79 -28.06
CA ASP A 129 11.83 -3.91 -27.65
C ASP A 129 10.74 -4.69 -26.89
N GLY A 130 10.31 -4.14 -25.75
CA GLY A 130 9.33 -4.79 -24.88
C GLY A 130 9.93 -5.79 -23.87
N SER A 131 11.25 -6.00 -23.88
CA SER A 131 11.94 -6.73 -22.82
C SER A 131 11.75 -6.03 -21.47
N ALA A 132 11.49 -6.81 -20.41
CA ALA A 132 11.28 -6.30 -19.07
C ALA A 132 12.32 -6.88 -18.09
N ILE A 133 13.02 -5.99 -17.38
CA ILE A 133 13.96 -6.36 -16.33
C ILE A 133 13.30 -6.08 -14.99
N ARG A 134 13.24 -7.09 -14.11
CA ARG A 134 12.69 -6.93 -12.77
C ARG A 134 13.79 -6.58 -11.79
N ILE A 135 13.63 -5.44 -11.13
CA ILE A 135 14.51 -5.00 -10.05
C ILE A 135 13.77 -5.20 -8.72
N THR A 136 14.37 -5.96 -7.81
CA THR A 136 13.84 -6.16 -6.45
C THR A 136 14.20 -4.96 -5.55
N GLY A 137 13.31 -4.62 -4.61
CA GLY A 137 13.54 -3.49 -3.68
C GLY A 137 13.39 -2.07 -4.28
N GLY A 138 13.10 -1.95 -5.58
CA GLY A 138 12.89 -0.67 -6.26
C GLY A 138 11.45 -0.13 -6.22
N GLY A 139 10.47 -0.95 -5.83
CA GLY A 139 9.07 -0.55 -5.74
C GLY A 139 8.75 0.35 -4.53
N SER A 140 7.49 0.76 -4.44
CA SER A 140 6.98 1.44 -3.24
C SER A 140 6.94 0.48 -2.05
N VAL A 141 7.22 1.00 -0.85
CA VAL A 141 7.31 0.21 0.38
C VAL A 141 6.16 0.57 1.30
N ASP A 142 5.37 -0.43 1.68
CA ASP A 142 4.40 -0.33 2.76
C ASP A 142 4.93 -1.05 4.02
N LYS A 143 4.22 -0.86 5.14
CA LYS A 143 4.52 -1.54 6.41
C LYS A 143 4.67 -3.06 6.27
N GLN A 144 3.98 -3.68 5.31
CA GLN A 144 3.99 -5.12 5.14
C GLN A 144 5.20 -5.63 4.34
N ARG A 145 5.63 -4.90 3.29
CA ARG A 145 6.84 -5.24 2.53
C ARG A 145 8.13 -4.91 3.28
N GLN A 146 8.16 -3.86 4.10
CA GLN A 146 9.37 -3.49 4.85
C GLN A 146 9.83 -4.59 5.83
N ALA A 147 8.92 -5.48 6.27
CA ALA A 147 9.22 -6.60 7.15
C ALA A 147 9.77 -7.85 6.43
N LEU A 148 9.69 -7.92 5.10
CA LEU A 148 10.13 -9.07 4.30
C LEU A 148 11.55 -8.90 3.72
N ASP A 149 12.10 -7.68 3.78
CA ASP A 149 13.41 -7.32 3.25
C ASP A 149 14.51 -7.27 4.34
N ASN A 150 14.26 -7.79 5.55
CA ASN A 150 15.26 -7.96 6.64
C ASN A 150 15.58 -9.43 6.91
#